data_AF-A0A7C7P0U8-F1
#
_entry.id   AF-A0A7C7P0U8-F1
#
_cell.length_a   1.000
_cell.length_b   1.000
_cell.length_c   1.000
_cell.angle_alpha   90.00
_cell.angle_beta   90.00
_cell.angle_gamma   90.00
#
_symmetry.space_group_name_H-M   'P 1'
#
loop_
_entity.id
_entity.type
_entity.pdbx_description
1 polymer ?
#
loop_
_entity_poly.entity_id
_entity_poly.type
_entity_poly.pdbx_seq_one_letter_code
_entity_poly.pdbx_strand_id
1 'polypeptide(L)' 'HGWPLRLVIPHLYGWKSAKWVKEIQFTSNPIPGFWEIRGYHMNGDPWKQERFS' A
#
# COMPACT_ATOMS: atom_id res chain seq x y z
N HIS A 1 15.00 -6.90 -3.42
CA HIS A 1 14.50 -5.55 -3.78
C HIS A 1 13.22 -5.51 -4.62
N GLY A 2 12.58 -6.64 -4.95
CA GLY A 2 11.34 -6.64 -5.72
C GLY A 2 11.53 -6.79 -7.22
N TRP A 3 12.68 -7.32 -7.68
CA TRP A 3 12.82 -7.79 -9.06
C TRP A 3 11.76 -8.87 -9.35
N PRO A 4 11.09 -8.88 -10.51
CA PRO A 4 11.32 -8.02 -11.69
C PRO A 4 10.65 -6.64 -11.63
N LEU A 5 9.59 -6.47 -10.82
CA LEU A 5 8.83 -5.21 -10.75
C LEU A 5 8.35 -4.92 -9.32
N ARG A 6 8.48 -3.64 -8.93
CA ARG A 6 8.05 -3.10 -7.64
C ARG A 6 7.35 -1.76 -7.83
N LEU A 7 6.24 -1.56 -7.12
CA LEU A 7 5.61 -0.26 -6.93
C LEU A 7 6.30 0.48 -5.78
N VAL A 8 6.59 1.76 -5.99
CA VAL A 8 7.18 2.64 -4.97
C VAL A 8 6.32 3.89 -4.82
N ILE A 9 5.85 4.16 -3.60
CA ILE A 9 5.16 5.38 -3.23
C ILE A 9 6.00 6.09 -2.17
N PRO A 10 6.83 7.08 -2.54
CA PRO A 10 7.90 7.59 -1.67
C PRO A 10 7.43 8.23 -0.37
N HIS A 11 6.23 8.82 -0.35
CA HIS A 11 5.72 9.60 0.76
C HIS A 11 4.77 8.81 1.68
N LEU A 12 4.50 7.53 1.40
CA LEU A 12 3.67 6.67 2.23
C LEU A 12 4.51 5.59 2.92
N TYR A 13 3.95 4.98 3.96
CA TYR A 13 4.57 3.86 4.62
C TYR A 13 4.82 2.68 3.66
N GLY A 14 5.87 1.93 3.96
CA GLY A 14 6.42 0.91 3.06
C GLY A 14 5.45 -0.21 2.66
N TRP A 15 4.38 -0.48 3.42
CA TRP A 15 3.40 -1.50 3.05
C TRP A 15 2.57 -1.12 1.82
N LYS A 16 2.47 0.18 1.51
CA LYS A 16 1.84 0.68 0.28
C LYS A 16 2.69 0.48 -0.98
N SER A 17 3.97 0.13 -0.82
CA SER A 17 4.91 -0.11 -1.92
C SER A 17 5.03 -1.61 -2.23
N ALA A 18 4.10 -2.13 -3.03
CA ALA A 18 4.01 -3.56 -3.37
C ALA A 18 5.25 -4.08 -4.10
N LYS A 19 5.75 -5.25 -3.70
CA LYS A 19 6.85 -5.97 -4.36
C LYS A 19 6.29 -7.10 -5.22
N TRP A 20 7.00 -7.48 -6.27
CA TRP A 20 6.65 -8.60 -7.16
C TRP A 20 5.26 -8.43 -7.79
N VAL A 21 5.01 -7.24 -8.34
CA VAL A 21 3.73 -6.90 -8.95
C VAL A 21 3.50 -7.79 -10.17
N LYS A 22 2.34 -8.44 -10.23
CA LYS A 22 1.90 -9.29 -11.35
C LYS A 22 0.76 -8.66 -12.15
N GLU A 23 -0.11 -7.91 -11.48
CA GLU A 23 -1.31 -7.33 -12.05
C GLU A 23 -1.59 -5.97 -11.40
N ILE A 24 -2.20 -5.06 -12.17
CA ILE A 24 -2.72 -3.79 -11.69
C ILE A 24 -4.17 -3.71 -12.15
N GLN A 25 -5.08 -3.62 -11.19
CA GLN A 25 -6.52 -3.49 -11.44
C GLN A 25 -6.98 -2.10 -11.04
N PHE A 26 -7.73 -1.44 -11.92
CA PHE A 26 -8.38 -0.17 -11.62
C PHE A 26 -9.77 -0.44 -11.04
N THR A 27 -10.11 0.23 -9.94
CA THR A 27 -11.39 0.07 -9.25
C THR A 27 -12.02 1.43 -9.02
N SER A 28 -13.35 1.49 -9.00
CA SER A 28 -14.11 2.73 -8.76
C SER A 28 -14.10 3.14 -7.29
N ASN A 29 -13.94 2.16 -6.39
CA ASN A 29 -13.95 2.34 -4.96
C ASN A 29 -12.66 1.80 -4.34
N PRO A 30 -12.20 2.37 -3.20
CA PRO A 30 -11.08 1.83 -2.45
C PRO A 30 -11.43 0.46 -1.89
N ILE A 31 -10.55 -0.52 -2.11
CA ILE A 31 -10.70 -1.89 -1.61
C ILE A 31 -9.57 -2.15 -0.62
N PRO A 32 -9.86 -2.59 0.62
CA PRO A 32 -8.82 -2.91 1.60
C PRO A 32 -8.02 -4.13 1.16
N GLY A 33 -6.69 -4.02 1.21
CA GLY A 33 -5.77 -5.10 0.91
C GLY A 33 -5.35 -5.87 2.16
N PHE A 34 -4.29 -6.67 2.01
CA PHE A 34 -3.77 -7.55 3.05
C PHE A 34 -3.46 -6.84 4.38
N TRP A 35 -2.89 -5.64 4.33
CA TRP A 35 -2.50 -4.89 5.53
C TRP A 35 -3.70 -4.15 6.14
N GLU A 36 -4.56 -3.59 5.29
CA GLU A 36 -5.70 -2.79 5.72
C GLU A 36 -6.74 -3.64 6.45
N ILE A 37 -6.99 -4.88 5.98
CA ILE A 37 -7.84 -5.83 6.72
C ILE A 37 -7.25 -6.28 8.07
N ARG A 38 -5.96 -6.01 8.31
CA ARG A 38 -5.26 -6.31 9.57
C ARG A 38 -5.09 -5.07 10.45
N GLY A 39 -5.87 -4.02 10.18
CA GLY A 39 -5.92 -2.81 11.00
C GLY A 39 -4.91 -1.73 10.60
N TYR A 40 -4.17 -1.89 9.50
CA TYR A 40 -3.33 -0.82 8.98
C TYR A 40 -4.16 0.25 8.28
N HIS A 41 -3.68 1.49 8.30
CA HIS A 41 -4.41 2.61 7.72
C HIS A 41 -4.54 2.50 6.18
N MET A 42 -5.68 2.95 5.64
CA MET A 42 -5.98 2.89 4.21
C MET A 42 -5.09 3.82 3.37
N ASN A 43 -4.57 4.91 3.92
CA ASN A 43 -3.66 5.83 3.20
C ASN A 43 -2.20 5.61 3.63
N GLY A 44 -1.86 5.77 4.91
CA GLY A 44 -0.56 5.36 5.43
C GLY A 44 0.48 6.47 5.34
N ASP A 45 0.06 7.72 5.54
CA ASP A 45 0.93 8.88 5.59
C ASP A 45 1.73 8.93 6.91
N PRO A 46 3.07 8.88 6.86
CA PRO A 46 3.92 8.91 8.05
C PRO A 46 3.90 10.25 8.77
N TRP A 47 3.67 11.36 8.06
CA TRP A 47 3.63 12.70 8.65
C TRP A 47 2.34 12.92 9.44
N LYS A 48 1.26 12.27 9.02
CA LYS A 48 -0.02 12.24 9.73
C LYS A 48 -0.13 11.10 10.75
N GLN A 49 0.94 10.34 10.96
CA GLN A 49 0.99 9.20 11.88
C GLN A 49 -0.08 8.12 11.60
N GLU A 50 -0.45 7.94 10.34
CA GLU A 50 -1.47 7.02 9.88
C GLU A 50 -0.98 5.57 9.85
N ARG A 51 -0.62 5.01 11.01
CA ARG A 51 -0.11 3.63 11.06
C ARG A 51 -1.21 2.58 11.10
N PHE A 52 -2.23 2.85 11.91
CA PHE A 52 -3.39 1.97 12.14
C PHE A 52 -4.70 2.74 11.94
N SER A 53 -5.82 2.03 11.77
CA SER A 53 -7.17 2.63 11.74
C SER A 53 -7.77 2.78 13.13
#